data_AF-A0A7V9CLC0-F1
#
_entry.id   AF-A0A7V9CLC0-F1
#
_cell.length_a   1.000
_cell.length_b   1.000
_cell.length_c   1.000
_cell.angle_alpha   90.00
_cell.angle_beta   90.00
_cell.angle_gamma   90.00
#
_symmetry.space_group_name_H-M   'P 1'
#
loop_
_entity.id
_entity.type
_entity.pdbx_description
1 polymer ?
#
loop_
_entity_poly.entity_id
_entity_poly.type
_entity_poly.pdbx_seq_one_letter_code
_entity_poly.pdbx_strand_id
1 'polypeptide(L)'
;MQRDPGDVTCVASSGALDVYEARTPARPWYQFGRRGAITMRVVDTAGIVRLQRQDAVVRTSSAGVVEEVLRALVTELADFGDAGRTIPDVHLLAGTRVIVLSGLVDDAQMLGLAAVEMREYAPEQPVVIVATRRRG
;
A
#
# COMPACT_ATOMS: atom_id res chain seq x y z
N MET A 1 6.19 19.96 9.75
CA MET A 1 7.39 20.20 8.92
C MET A 1 6.98 20.02 7.47
N GLN A 2 6.89 21.14 6.74
CA GLN A 2 6.57 21.16 5.31
C GLN A 2 7.84 20.75 4.56
N ARG A 3 7.74 19.76 3.66
CA ARG A 3 8.88 19.28 2.87
C ARG A 3 9.02 20.12 1.60
N ASP A 4 10.23 20.16 1.05
CA ASP A 4 10.50 20.79 -0.24
C ASP A 4 9.73 20.02 -1.34
N PRO A 5 8.99 20.69 -2.24
CA PRO A 5 8.18 20.01 -3.26
C PRO A 5 8.97 19.06 -4.18
N GLY A 6 10.28 19.29 -4.34
CA GLY A 6 11.16 18.46 -5.17
C GLY A 6 11.39 17.02 -4.69
N ASP A 7 11.04 16.72 -3.44
CA ASP A 7 11.25 15.39 -2.82
C ASP A 7 10.00 14.49 -2.86
N VAL A 8 8.95 14.91 -3.59
CA VAL A 8 7.67 14.20 -3.69
C VAL A 8 7.45 13.73 -5.12
N THR A 9 7.16 12.44 -5.30
CA THR A 9 6.91 11.84 -6.62
C THR A 9 5.59 11.10 -6.63
N CYS A 10 4.78 11.27 -7.67
CA CYS A 10 3.61 10.42 -7.92
C CYS A 10 4.10 9.10 -8.50
N VAL A 11 3.82 7.99 -7.80
CA VAL A 11 4.34 6.65 -8.14
C VAL A 11 3.27 5.72 -8.71
N ALA A 12 1.99 6.00 -8.47
CA ALA A 12 0.87 5.22 -9.00
C ALA A 12 -0.43 6.04 -8.96
N SER A 13 -1.42 5.63 -9.76
CA SER A 13 -2.77 6.19 -9.74
C SER A 13 -3.80 5.11 -10.05
N SER A 14 -4.95 5.15 -9.37
CA SER A 14 -6.14 4.35 -9.73
C SER A 14 -7.15 5.17 -10.56
N GLY A 15 -6.75 6.36 -11.02
CA GLY A 15 -7.58 7.31 -11.75
C GLY A 15 -8.17 8.42 -10.86
N ALA A 16 -8.76 8.06 -9.72
CA ALA A 16 -9.33 9.04 -8.76
C ALA A 16 -8.57 9.13 -7.43
N LEU A 17 -7.55 8.27 -7.24
CA LEU A 17 -6.67 8.27 -6.08
C LEU A 17 -5.22 8.18 -6.58
N ASP A 18 -4.43 9.19 -6.24
CA ASP A 18 -3.02 9.29 -6.59
C ASP A 18 -2.14 8.93 -5.41
N VAL A 19 -1.06 8.21 -5.67
CA VAL A 19 -0.11 7.74 -4.66
C VAL A 19 1.19 8.53 -4.78
N TYR A 20 1.50 9.27 -3.73
CA TYR A 20 2.72 10.07 -3.63
C TYR A 20 3.70 9.46 -2.64
N GLU A 21 4.96 9.36 -3.02
CA GLU A 21 6.06 8.99 -2.15
C GLU A 21 6.97 10.18 -1.88
N ALA A 22 7.49 10.24 -0.65
CA ALA A 22 8.52 11.17 -0.25
C ALA A 22 9.61 10.46 0.55
N ARG A 23 10.86 10.58 0.10
CA ARG A 23 12.02 9.93 0.71
C ARG A 23 12.66 10.86 1.72
N THR A 24 12.87 10.38 2.96
CA THR A 24 13.61 11.13 3.96
C THR A 24 15.05 10.63 4.00
N PRO A 25 16.07 11.44 3.67
CA PRO A 25 17.46 11.02 3.81
C PRO A 25 17.79 10.74 5.28
N ALA A 26 18.63 9.73 5.52
CA ALA A 26 19.10 9.42 6.86
C ALA A 26 19.89 10.62 7.43
N ARG A 27 19.67 10.96 8.71
CA ARG A 27 20.38 12.06 9.36
C ARG A 27 21.70 11.57 9.99
N PRO A 28 22.75 12.42 10.01
CA PRO A 28 24.04 12.05 10.58
C PRO A 28 23.97 11.75 12.08
N TRP A 29 24.88 10.87 12.52
CA TRP A 29 24.92 10.14 13.79
C TRP A 29 24.94 10.99 15.08
N TYR A 30 25.25 12.29 15.02
CA TYR A 30 25.15 13.22 16.16
C TYR A 30 23.69 13.50 16.58
N GLN A 31 22.71 13.17 15.72
CA GLN A 31 21.29 13.19 16.03
C GLN A 31 20.73 11.75 15.94
N PHE A 32 21.07 10.87 16.91
CA PHE A 32 20.52 9.52 17.12
C PHE A 32 19.89 8.88 15.86
N GLY A 33 20.75 8.50 14.90
CA GLY A 33 20.41 8.30 13.49
C GLY A 33 19.12 7.52 13.23
N ARG A 34 18.06 8.24 12.80
CA ARG A 34 16.87 7.62 12.22
C ARG A 34 17.22 7.11 10.82
N ARG A 35 16.91 5.84 10.56
CA ARG A 35 16.98 5.24 9.21
C ARG A 35 16.16 6.11 8.25
N GLY A 36 16.62 6.26 7.01
CA GLY A 36 15.82 6.91 5.99
C GLY A 36 14.46 6.20 5.88
N ALA A 37 13.37 6.96 5.86
CA ALA A 37 12.02 6.44 5.83
C ALA A 37 11.33 6.89 4.54
N ILE A 38 10.63 5.96 3.89
CA ILE A 38 9.74 6.28 2.78
C ILE A 38 8.38 6.59 3.39
N THR A 39 7.88 7.79 3.16
CA THR A 39 6.51 8.14 3.54
C THR A 39 5.66 8.13 2.27
N MET A 40 4.59 7.36 2.29
CA MET A 40 3.62 7.30 1.20
C MET A 40 2.30 7.92 1.65
N ARG A 41 1.65 8.67 0.76
CA ARG A 41 0.31 9.20 0.93
C ARG A 41 -0.55 8.92 -0.29
N VAL A 42 -1.81 8.56 -0.04
CA VAL A 42 -2.85 8.52 -1.07
C VAL A 42 -3.66 9.79 -0.98
N VAL A 43 -3.84 10.47 -2.11
CA VAL A 43 -4.56 11.75 -2.21
C VAL A 43 -5.68 11.59 -3.23
N ASP A 44 -6.87 12.10 -2.90
CA ASP A 44 -7.99 12.12 -3.85
C ASP A 44 -7.97 13.36 -4.75
N THR A 45 -8.91 13.42 -5.70
CA THR A 45 -9.03 14.53 -6.65
C THR A 45 -9.36 15.88 -6.00
N ALA A 46 -9.80 15.90 -4.74
CA ALA A 46 -10.03 17.12 -3.97
C ALA A 46 -8.76 17.56 -3.18
N GLY A 47 -7.67 16.81 -3.28
CA GLY A 47 -6.43 17.06 -2.54
C GLY A 47 -6.45 16.54 -1.10
N ILE A 48 -7.45 15.72 -0.72
CA ILE A 48 -7.57 15.18 0.63
C ILE A 48 -6.73 13.91 0.75
N VAL A 49 -5.94 13.82 1.81
CA VAL A 49 -5.17 12.61 2.11
C VAL A 49 -6.10 11.53 2.66
N ARG A 50 -6.23 10.43 1.92
CA ARG A 50 -7.12 9.28 2.25
C ARG A 50 -6.40 8.17 3.00
N LEU A 51 -5.09 8.03 2.82
CA LEU A 51 -4.26 7.00 3.46
C LEU A 51 -2.83 7.53 3.63
N GLN A 52 -2.19 7.17 4.74
CA GLN A 52 -0.77 7.42 4.98
C GLN A 52 -0.09 6.16 5.50
N ARG A 53 1.04 5.78 4.91
CA ARG A 53 1.84 4.63 5.34
C ARG A 53 3.32 4.96 5.29
N GLN A 54 4.09 4.29 6.14
CA GLN A 54 5.55 4.32 6.11
C GLN A 54 6.06 3.00 5.56
N ASP A 55 7.14 3.05 4.79
CA ASP A 55 7.81 1.89 4.21
C ASP A 55 6.85 0.95 3.45
N ALA A 56 5.88 1.55 2.75
CA ALA A 56 4.89 0.82 1.96
C ALA A 56 5.47 0.37 0.61
N VAL A 57 5.03 -0.80 0.17
CA VAL A 57 5.19 -1.30 -1.18
C VAL A 57 3.94 -0.95 -1.98
N VAL A 58 4.15 -0.33 -3.14
CA VAL A 58 3.08 0.04 -4.07
C VAL A 58 3.18 -0.83 -5.32
N ARG A 59 2.04 -1.36 -5.80
CA ARG A 59 1.92 -2.09 -7.07
C ARG A 59 0.70 -1.59 -7.83
N THR A 60 0.86 -1.41 -9.14
CA THR A 60 -0.26 -1.18 -10.06
C THR A 60 -0.79 -2.52 -10.58
N SER A 61 -2.10 -2.63 -10.72
CA SER A 61 -2.82 -3.83 -11.14
C SER A 61 -4.16 -3.44 -11.77
N SER A 62 -5.01 -4.42 -12.03
CA SER A 62 -6.42 -4.24 -12.36
C SER A 62 -7.30 -5.18 -11.55
N ALA A 63 -8.60 -4.88 -11.48
CA ALA A 63 -9.54 -5.68 -10.71
C ALA A 63 -9.54 -7.17 -11.10
N GLY A 64 -9.36 -7.48 -12.38
CA GLY A 64 -9.35 -8.85 -12.90
C GLY A 64 -8.13 -9.69 -12.53
N VAL A 65 -7.01 -9.07 -12.15
CA VAL A 65 -5.75 -9.78 -11.81
C VAL A 65 -5.23 -9.47 -10.40
N VAL A 66 -5.97 -8.69 -9.60
CA VAL A 66 -5.50 -8.26 -8.27
C VAL A 66 -5.19 -9.44 -7.37
N GLU A 67 -5.97 -10.53 -7.46
CA GLU A 67 -5.80 -11.71 -6.61
C GLU A 67 -4.43 -12.37 -6.84
N GLU A 68 -3.99 -12.46 -8.09
CA GLU A 68 -2.68 -12.99 -8.45
C GLU A 68 -1.56 -12.10 -7.87
N VAL A 69 -1.69 -10.78 -8.03
CA VAL A 69 -0.71 -9.82 -7.50
C VAL A 69 -0.66 -9.86 -5.97
N LEU A 70 -1.81 -10.05 -5.31
CA LEU A 70 -1.87 -10.21 -3.84
C LEU A 70 -1.15 -11.48 -3.39
N ARG A 71 -1.36 -12.62 -4.05
CA ARG A 71 -0.65 -13.87 -3.71
C ARG A 71 0.87 -13.71 -3.82
N ALA A 72 1.34 -13.02 -4.85
CA ALA A 72 2.75 -12.69 -5.01
C ALA A 72 3.25 -11.76 -3.89
N LEU A 73 2.51 -10.68 -3.58
CA LEU A 73 2.86 -9.73 -2.52
C LEU A 73 2.92 -10.36 -1.14
N VAL A 74 1.96 -11.23 -0.79
CA VAL A 74 1.98 -11.95 0.48
C VAL A 74 3.22 -12.84 0.56
N THR A 75 3.64 -13.46 -0.54
CA THR A 75 4.87 -14.27 -0.56
C THR A 75 6.13 -13.39 -0.42
N GLU A 76 6.15 -12.22 -1.06
CA GLU A 76 7.25 -11.23 -0.97
C GLU A 76 7.41 -10.64 0.44
N LEU A 77 6.29 -10.37 1.11
CA LEU A 77 6.25 -9.64 2.38
C LEU A 77 6.05 -10.53 3.61
N ALA A 78 5.77 -11.81 3.43
CA ALA A 78 5.66 -12.75 4.53
C ALA A 78 7.02 -12.91 5.22
N ASP A 79 7.05 -12.58 6.50
CA ASP A 79 8.11 -13.04 7.39
C ASP A 79 7.66 -14.41 7.96
N PHE A 80 8.52 -15.42 7.76
CA PHE A 80 8.38 -16.74 8.36
C PHE A 80 9.17 -16.75 9.68
N GLY A 81 8.53 -16.28 10.76
CA GLY A 81 9.10 -16.28 12.10
C GLY A 81 8.43 -17.30 13.03
N ASP A 82 8.82 -17.32 14.30
CA ASP A 82 8.33 -18.28 15.32
C ASP A 82 6.82 -18.19 15.60
N ALA A 83 6.16 -17.11 15.19
CA ALA A 83 4.71 -16.90 15.32
C ALA A 83 3.89 -17.39 14.10
N GLY A 84 4.55 -18.03 13.12
CA GLY A 84 3.93 -18.43 11.86
C GLY A 84 4.03 -17.35 10.77
N ARG A 85 3.25 -17.52 9.69
CA ARG A 85 3.27 -16.63 8.53
C ARG A 85 2.58 -15.31 8.87
N THR A 86 3.30 -14.21 8.70
CA THR A 86 2.74 -12.87 8.86
C THR A 86 2.07 -12.40 7.57
N ILE A 87 0.88 -11.81 7.72
CA ILE A 87 0.09 -11.26 6.63
C ILE A 87 0.38 -9.76 6.55
N PRO A 88 0.71 -9.21 5.37
CA PRO A 88 0.93 -7.78 5.22
C PRO A 88 -0.37 -6.99 5.44
N ASP A 89 -0.25 -5.75 5.90
CA ASP A 89 -1.38 -4.82 5.93
C ASP A 89 -1.61 -4.28 4.52
N VAL A 90 -2.71 -4.69 3.89
CA VAL A 90 -3.02 -4.39 2.48
C VAL A 90 -4.20 -3.44 2.37
N HIS A 91 -4.10 -2.48 1.44
CA HIS A 91 -5.17 -1.60 1.02
C HIS A 91 -5.25 -1.61 -0.51
N LEU A 92 -6.45 -1.65 -1.06
CA LEU A 92 -6.69 -1.52 -2.50
C LEU A 92 -7.30 -0.15 -2.80
N LEU A 93 -6.77 0.53 -3.80
CA LEU A 93 -7.32 1.78 -4.33
C LEU A 93 -8.04 1.44 -5.63
N ALA A 94 -9.37 1.55 -5.64
CA ALA A 94 -10.20 1.20 -6.80
C ALA A 94 -11.30 2.25 -7.00
N GLY A 95 -11.30 2.91 -8.16
CA GLY A 95 -12.09 4.12 -8.36
C GLY A 95 -11.76 5.17 -7.29
N THR A 96 -12.77 5.60 -6.53
CA THR A 96 -12.65 6.58 -5.43
C THR A 96 -12.49 5.94 -4.04
N ARG A 97 -12.50 4.60 -3.96
CA ARG A 97 -12.54 3.87 -2.68
C ARG A 97 -11.14 3.42 -2.27
N VAL A 98 -10.88 3.51 -0.96
CA VAL A 98 -9.79 2.81 -0.28
C VAL A 98 -10.41 1.61 0.42
N ILE A 99 -10.16 0.41 -0.09
CA ILE A 99 -10.63 -0.86 0.46
C ILE A 99 -9.56 -1.37 1.41
N VAL A 100 -9.93 -1.64 2.66
CA VAL A 100 -9.00 -2.07 3.71
C VAL A 100 -9.07 -3.58 3.87
N LEU A 101 -7.93 -4.25 3.68
CA LEU A 101 -7.78 -5.70 3.88
C LEU A 101 -6.86 -6.03 5.08
N SER A 102 -6.45 -5.03 5.86
CA SER A 102 -5.65 -5.22 7.07
C SER A 102 -6.46 -5.82 8.22
N GLY A 103 -5.79 -6.55 9.12
CA GLY A 103 -6.42 -7.10 10.33
C GLY A 103 -7.12 -8.45 10.14
N LEU A 104 -6.98 -9.07 8.96
CA LEU A 104 -7.51 -10.41 8.68
C LEU A 104 -6.60 -11.51 9.26
N VAL A 105 -7.18 -12.69 9.46
CA VAL A 105 -6.54 -13.80 10.19
C VAL A 105 -5.59 -14.61 9.32
N ASP A 106 -5.94 -14.79 8.05
CA ASP A 106 -5.17 -15.57 7.06
C ASP A 106 -5.27 -14.98 5.64
N ASP A 107 -4.41 -15.48 4.76
CA ASP A 107 -4.36 -15.09 3.34
C ASP A 107 -5.67 -15.41 2.61
N ALA A 108 -6.36 -16.49 2.98
CA ALA A 108 -7.58 -16.92 2.31
C ALA A 108 -8.72 -15.93 2.56
N GLN A 109 -8.84 -15.40 3.79
CA GLN A 109 -9.77 -14.34 4.13
C GLN A 109 -9.45 -13.04 3.37
N MET A 110 -8.17 -12.67 3.27
CA MET A 110 -7.75 -11.50 2.49
C MET A 110 -8.14 -11.62 1.02
N LEU A 111 -7.82 -12.75 0.40
CA LEU A 111 -8.10 -12.99 -1.02
C LEU A 111 -9.60 -13.09 -1.27
N GLY A 112 -10.35 -13.73 -0.36
CA GLY A 112 -11.82 -13.80 -0.43
C GLY A 112 -12.47 -12.42 -0.37
N LEU A 113 -12.06 -11.56 0.56
CA LEU A 113 -12.59 -10.19 0.66
C LEU A 113 -12.19 -9.36 -0.56
N ALA A 114 -10.94 -9.45 -1.02
CA ALA A 114 -10.50 -8.79 -2.25
C ALA A 114 -11.36 -9.21 -3.45
N ALA A 115 -11.61 -10.51 -3.62
CA ALA A 115 -12.42 -11.04 -4.70
C ALA A 115 -13.87 -10.55 -4.64
N VAL A 116 -14.46 -10.43 -3.44
CA VAL A 116 -15.82 -9.88 -3.27
C VAL A 116 -15.86 -8.41 -3.69
N GLU A 117 -14.92 -7.60 -3.23
CA GLU A 117 -14.86 -6.17 -3.55
C GLU A 117 -14.60 -5.93 -5.04
N MET A 118 -13.74 -6.73 -5.69
CA MET A 118 -13.43 -6.57 -7.12
C MET A 118 -14.60 -6.88 -8.04
N ARG A 119 -15.62 -7.63 -7.60
CA ARG A 119 -16.83 -7.91 -8.40
C ARG A 119 -17.66 -6.66 -8.69
N GLU A 120 -17.46 -5.58 -7.93
CA GLU A 120 -18.12 -4.30 -8.18
C GLU A 120 -17.54 -3.54 -9.37
N TYR A 121 -16.41 -4.00 -9.91
CA TYR A 121 -15.64 -3.31 -10.94
C TYR A 121 -15.51 -4.14 -12.21
N ALA A 122 -15.30 -3.45 -13.34
CA ALA A 122 -14.89 -4.10 -14.58
C ALA A 122 -13.48 -4.70 -14.42
N PRO A 123 -13.15 -5.84 -15.06
CA PRO A 123 -11.85 -6.49 -14.93
C PRO A 123 -10.64 -5.58 -15.24
N GLU A 124 -10.82 -4.61 -16.15
CA GLU A 124 -9.81 -3.66 -16.60
C GLU A 124 -9.68 -2.44 -15.67
N GLN A 125 -10.57 -2.28 -14.69
CA GLN A 125 -10.53 -1.18 -13.73
C GLN A 125 -9.14 -1.10 -13.08
N PRO A 126 -8.44 0.04 -13.19
CA PRO A 126 -7.16 0.23 -12.51
C PRO A 126 -7.31 0.07 -11.00
N VAL A 127 -6.41 -0.72 -10.42
CA VAL A 127 -6.30 -0.93 -8.98
C VAL A 127 -4.86 -0.67 -8.56
N VAL A 128 -4.68 0.10 -7.49
CA VAL A 128 -3.37 0.25 -6.85
C VAL A 128 -3.38 -0.49 -5.53
N ILE A 129 -2.39 -1.35 -5.34
CA ILE A 129 -2.20 -2.12 -4.11
C ILE A 129 -1.16 -1.41 -3.27
N VAL A 130 -1.51 -1.15 -2.02
CA VAL A 130 -0.63 -0.58 -1.00
C VAL A 130 -0.46 -1.62 0.10
N ALA A 131 0.76 -2.09 0.30
CA ALA A 131 1.07 -3.11 1.31
C ALA A 131 2.19 -2.65 2.24
N THR A 132 2.06 -2.91 3.53
CA THR A 132 3.16 -2.76 4.51
C THR A 132 3.40 -4.08 5.23
N ARG A 133 4.67 -4.37 5.58
CA ARG A 133 4.95 -5.45 6.52
C ARG A 133 4.27 -5.16 7.85
N ARG A 134 3.63 -6.16 8.44
CA ARG A 134 3.03 -6.05 9.75
C ARG A 134 4.14 -6.04 10.79
N ARG A 135 4.36 -4.90 11.45
CA ARG A 135 5.25 -4.84 12.61
C ARG A 135 4.43 -5.29 13.82
N GLY A 136 4.82 -6.43 14.39
CA GLY A 136 4.29 -6.90 15.68
C GLY A 136 4.66 -5.96 16.83
#